data_AF-A0A1A9ANL1-F1
#
_entry.id   AF-A0A1A9ANL1-F1
#
_cell.length_a   1.000
_cell.length_b   1.000
_cell.length_c   1.000
_cell.angle_alpha   90.00
_cell.angle_beta   90.00
_cell.angle_gamma   90.00
#
_symmetry.space_group_name_H-M   'P 1'
#
loop_
_entity.id
_entity.type
_entity.pdbx_description
1 polymer ?
#
loop_
_entity_poly.entity_id
_entity_poly.type
_entity_poly.pdbx_seq_one_letter_code
_entity_poly.pdbx_strand_id
1 'polypeptide(L)'
;MSGIIEDPFFKQYKKYSFILDLPLYAIYSYFYTPIEGYEHNSSCENEIVYKDVHTTKIREVCKSIKEHLPNLQGLKETHELSDVNKVCEYYSYWIYDKIKHINNSHDNIQSLYNAINTLKSRNNLDNKCSNIENYKISADKFNEKKELFFHTENLFLIEKKYNKIQNKDSSLYEKYLEECAEYYKKIMLNNYCKNKEDYKSELINFSTNFNRTKNFLKEQNVQIPLEDLKSPDIFECTPASKIHRGGGDDSLDGDVDDAGTDPGTIAGTGLGISFVILLSYVFLYKFKGYQNFIRPLIEKEKNLLNNLEDENNEIIQIPDPNRMNLDNTSYNINYHYAQDY
;
A
#
# COMPACT_ATOMS: atom_id res chain seq x y z
N MET A 1 -15.40 0.63 -16.48
CA MET A 1 -14.07 1.14 -16.09
C MET A 1 -14.07 1.37 -14.59
N SER A 2 -13.47 0.44 -13.84
CA SER A 2 -13.18 0.66 -12.42
C SER A 2 -12.08 1.72 -12.33
N GLY A 3 -12.27 2.77 -11.54
CA GLY A 3 -11.20 3.74 -11.29
C GLY A 3 -9.96 3.02 -10.73
N ILE A 4 -8.78 3.55 -11.00
CA ILE A 4 -7.55 3.09 -10.32
C ILE A 4 -7.81 3.23 -8.82
N ILE A 5 -7.92 2.10 -8.13
CA ILE A 5 -8.07 2.08 -6.69
C ILE A 5 -6.68 2.37 -6.15
N GLU A 6 -6.48 3.50 -5.47
CA GLU A 6 -5.22 3.88 -4.84
C GLU A 6 -5.37 3.73 -3.32
N ASP A 7 -4.29 3.40 -2.60
CA ASP A 7 -4.30 3.43 -1.14
C ASP A 7 -4.63 4.85 -0.64
N PRO A 8 -5.54 5.02 0.32
CA PRO A 8 -5.88 6.33 0.87
C PRO A 8 -4.67 7.15 1.34
N PHE A 9 -3.64 6.48 1.89
CA PHE A 9 -2.40 7.13 2.30
C PHE A 9 -1.71 7.78 1.10
N PHE A 10 -1.45 7.02 0.03
CA PHE A 10 -0.75 7.58 -1.14
C PHE A 10 -1.57 8.63 -1.87
N LYS A 11 -2.90 8.49 -1.89
CA LYS A 11 -3.78 9.53 -2.42
C LYS A 11 -3.62 10.86 -1.69
N GLN A 12 -3.41 10.85 -0.37
CA GLN A 12 -3.19 12.03 0.45
C GLN A 12 -1.77 12.59 0.29
N TYR A 13 -0.76 11.73 0.25
CA TYR A 13 0.65 12.15 0.32
C TYR A 13 1.34 12.32 -1.04
N LYS A 14 0.70 11.99 -2.18
CA LYS A 14 1.27 12.22 -3.53
C LYS A 14 1.59 13.67 -3.89
N LYS A 15 1.08 14.64 -3.12
CA LYS A 15 1.51 16.05 -3.20
C LYS A 15 3.02 16.19 -2.94
N TYR A 16 3.62 15.25 -2.23
CA TYR A 16 5.06 15.08 -2.05
C TYR A 16 5.60 14.14 -3.12
N SER A 17 5.91 14.69 -4.30
CA SER A 17 6.26 13.87 -5.47
C SER A 17 7.41 12.88 -5.27
N PHE A 18 8.37 13.15 -4.37
CA PHE A 18 9.43 12.18 -4.05
C PHE A 18 8.90 10.86 -3.46
N ILE A 19 7.71 10.85 -2.85
CA ILE A 19 7.09 9.62 -2.32
C ILE A 19 6.80 8.63 -3.46
N LEU A 20 6.51 9.14 -4.66
CA LEU A 20 6.24 8.31 -5.83
C LEU A 20 7.49 7.56 -6.33
N ASP A 21 8.68 8.04 -5.96
CA ASP A 21 9.97 7.40 -6.29
C ASP A 21 10.37 6.34 -5.24
N LEU A 22 9.64 6.23 -4.12
CA LEU A 22 9.99 5.31 -3.04
C LEU A 22 9.41 3.90 -3.28
N PRO A 23 10.17 2.84 -2.92
CA PRO A 23 9.73 1.45 -3.03
C PRO A 23 8.33 1.16 -2.48
N LEU A 24 7.97 1.76 -1.34
CA LEU A 24 6.67 1.53 -0.70
C LEU A 24 5.50 1.90 -1.62
N TYR A 25 5.57 3.04 -2.34
CA TYR A 25 4.53 3.48 -3.27
C TYR A 25 4.37 2.51 -4.44
N ALA A 26 5.49 2.11 -5.06
CA ALA A 26 5.48 1.21 -6.21
C ALA A 26 4.90 -0.17 -5.85
N ILE A 27 5.31 -0.73 -4.70
CA ILE A 27 4.80 -2.02 -4.22
C ILE A 27 3.30 -1.94 -3.89
N TYR A 28 2.86 -0.86 -3.24
CA TYR A 28 1.43 -0.68 -2.98
C TYR A 28 0.60 -0.47 -4.25
N SER A 29 1.15 0.23 -5.25
CA SER A 29 0.50 0.38 -6.56
C SER A 29 0.30 -0.98 -7.23
N TYR A 30 1.29 -1.88 -7.12
CA TYR A 30 1.15 -3.27 -7.57
C TYR A 30 0.02 -3.98 -6.81
N PHE A 31 0.00 -3.95 -5.46
CA PHE A 31 -1.04 -4.63 -4.67
C PHE A 31 -2.47 -4.11 -4.91
N TYR A 32 -2.61 -2.89 -5.41
CA TYR A 32 -3.91 -2.29 -5.72
C TYR A 32 -4.34 -2.47 -7.18
N THR A 33 -3.51 -3.09 -8.01
CA THR A 33 -3.85 -3.40 -9.39
C THR A 33 -5.01 -4.41 -9.42
N PRO A 34 -6.13 -4.10 -10.09
CA PRO A 34 -7.23 -5.04 -10.22
C PRO A 34 -6.77 -6.32 -10.91
N ILE A 35 -7.12 -7.47 -10.36
CA ILE A 35 -6.87 -8.74 -11.00
C ILE A 35 -8.06 -9.04 -11.91
N GLU A 36 -7.79 -9.08 -13.21
CA GLU A 36 -8.76 -9.50 -14.22
C GLU A 36 -8.69 -11.03 -14.37
N GLY A 37 -9.73 -11.74 -13.93
CA GLY A 37 -9.80 -13.19 -14.10
C GLY A 37 -10.91 -13.86 -13.31
N TYR A 38 -11.73 -14.67 -13.99
CA TYR A 38 -12.66 -15.60 -13.35
C TYR A 38 -11.94 -16.94 -13.17
N GLU A 39 -11.43 -17.19 -11.97
CA GLU A 39 -11.03 -18.55 -11.60
C GLU A 39 -12.15 -19.26 -10.84
N HIS A 40 -12.52 -20.44 -11.36
CA HIS A 40 -13.30 -21.47 -10.68
C HIS A 40 -12.34 -22.45 -9.99
N ASN A 41 -12.68 -22.94 -8.79
CA ASN A 41 -11.93 -23.97 -8.04
C ASN A 41 -10.54 -23.53 -7.56
N SER A 42 -10.42 -22.30 -7.06
CA SER A 42 -9.21 -21.87 -6.37
C SER A 42 -9.12 -22.45 -4.95
N SER A 43 -7.90 -22.59 -4.40
CA SER A 43 -7.73 -22.92 -2.97
C SER A 43 -8.49 -21.95 -2.06
N CYS A 44 -8.72 -20.72 -2.51
CA CYS A 44 -9.57 -19.75 -1.83
C CYS A 44 -11.05 -20.14 -1.75
N GLU A 45 -11.60 -20.81 -2.76
CA GLU A 45 -12.99 -21.29 -2.74
C GLU A 45 -13.16 -22.50 -1.82
N ASN A 46 -12.12 -23.35 -1.75
CA ASN A 46 -12.13 -24.57 -0.93
C ASN A 46 -11.89 -24.29 0.56
N GLU A 47 -11.06 -23.30 0.90
CA GLU A 47 -10.75 -22.95 2.30
C GLU A 47 -11.83 -22.04 2.92
N ILE A 48 -12.45 -21.17 2.11
CA ILE A 48 -13.48 -20.21 2.56
C ILE A 48 -14.87 -20.80 2.29
N VAL A 49 -15.30 -21.73 3.16
CA VAL A 49 -16.50 -22.56 2.96
C VAL A 49 -17.76 -21.92 3.54
N TYR A 50 -17.64 -21.16 4.64
CA TYR A 50 -18.81 -20.62 5.33
C TYR A 50 -19.46 -19.53 4.50
N LYS A 51 -20.75 -19.71 4.20
CA LYS A 51 -21.56 -18.73 3.48
C LYS A 51 -22.13 -17.72 4.48
N ASP A 52 -21.46 -16.58 4.58
CA ASP A 52 -21.93 -15.39 5.26
C ASP A 52 -21.95 -14.20 4.28
N VAL A 53 -22.38 -13.03 4.77
CA VAL A 53 -22.50 -11.80 3.95
C VAL A 53 -21.15 -11.28 3.43
N HIS A 54 -20.04 -11.68 4.04
CA HIS A 54 -18.69 -11.23 3.73
C HIS A 54 -17.87 -12.26 2.94
N THR A 55 -18.36 -13.49 2.77
CA THR A 55 -17.69 -14.58 2.02
C THR A 55 -17.16 -14.14 0.66
N THR A 56 -17.99 -13.45 -0.12
CA THR A 56 -17.58 -12.95 -1.44
C THR A 56 -16.38 -12.02 -1.33
N LYS A 57 -16.40 -11.10 -0.37
CA LYS A 57 -15.32 -10.14 -0.18
C LYS A 57 -14.01 -10.81 0.27
N ILE A 58 -14.11 -11.77 1.19
CA ILE A 58 -12.94 -12.52 1.69
C ILE A 58 -12.35 -13.37 0.56
N ARG A 59 -13.20 -13.99 -0.29
CA ARG A 59 -12.75 -14.74 -1.47
C ARG A 59 -12.06 -13.85 -2.49
N GLU A 60 -12.54 -12.63 -2.74
CA GLU A 60 -11.84 -11.66 -3.59
C GLU A 60 -10.44 -11.35 -3.05
N VAL A 61 -10.32 -11.07 -1.75
CA VAL A 61 -9.02 -10.81 -1.11
C VAL A 61 -8.09 -12.02 -1.24
N CYS A 62 -8.60 -13.23 -1.04
CA CYS A 62 -7.83 -14.45 -1.21
C CYS A 62 -7.36 -14.65 -2.67
N LYS A 63 -8.21 -14.37 -3.66
CA LYS A 63 -7.82 -14.42 -5.08
C LYS A 63 -6.67 -13.44 -5.34
N SER A 64 -6.72 -12.24 -4.78
CA SER A 64 -5.61 -11.30 -4.86
C SER A 64 -4.33 -11.80 -4.20
N ILE A 65 -4.44 -12.50 -3.07
CA ILE A 65 -3.30 -13.15 -2.43
C ILE A 65 -2.66 -14.21 -3.30
N LYS A 66 -3.47 -15.06 -3.94
CA LYS A 66 -2.95 -16.10 -4.83
C LYS A 66 -2.08 -15.52 -5.95
N GLU A 67 -2.48 -14.38 -6.53
CA GLU A 67 -1.73 -13.73 -7.62
C GLU A 67 -0.52 -12.93 -7.14
N HIS A 68 -0.61 -12.24 -6.00
CA HIS A 68 0.50 -11.41 -5.52
C HIS A 68 1.64 -12.22 -4.91
N LEU A 69 1.30 -13.32 -4.22
CA LEU A 69 2.23 -14.05 -3.37
C LEU A 69 3.44 -14.65 -4.13
N PRO A 70 3.30 -15.22 -5.35
CA PRO A 70 4.45 -15.64 -6.16
C PRO A 70 5.42 -14.50 -6.53
N ASN A 71 4.92 -13.27 -6.59
CA ASN A 71 5.66 -12.11 -7.10
C ASN A 71 6.42 -11.34 -6.00
N LEU A 72 6.25 -11.68 -4.72
CA LEU A 72 6.85 -10.93 -3.61
C LEU A 72 8.39 -10.93 -3.65
N GLN A 73 9.01 -12.04 -4.08
CA GLN A 73 10.45 -12.14 -4.24
C GLN A 73 10.96 -11.20 -5.35
N GLY A 74 10.26 -11.16 -6.49
CA GLY A 74 10.58 -10.26 -7.60
C GLY A 74 10.45 -8.79 -7.18
N LEU A 75 9.39 -8.42 -6.44
CA LEU A 75 9.24 -7.06 -5.90
C LEU A 75 10.41 -6.66 -4.99
N LYS A 76 10.92 -7.58 -4.17
CA LYS A 76 12.10 -7.33 -3.34
C LYS A 76 13.33 -7.04 -4.19
N GLU A 77 13.54 -7.77 -5.28
CA GLU A 77 14.69 -7.60 -6.18
C GLU A 77 14.58 -6.30 -6.97
N THR A 78 13.44 -6.05 -7.62
CA THR A 78 13.17 -4.84 -8.41
C THR A 78 13.36 -3.56 -7.61
N HIS A 79 12.92 -3.54 -6.35
CA HIS A 79 13.03 -2.36 -5.50
C HIS A 79 14.24 -2.39 -4.56
N GLU A 80 15.13 -3.37 -4.74
CA GLU A 80 16.38 -3.53 -3.99
C GLU A 80 16.16 -3.39 -2.47
N LEU A 81 15.16 -4.08 -1.96
CA LEU A 81 14.91 -4.19 -0.53
C LEU A 81 15.85 -5.24 0.07
N SER A 82 16.20 -5.09 1.34
CA SER A 82 17.18 -5.96 1.99
C SER A 82 16.71 -7.41 2.10
N ASP A 83 15.41 -7.61 2.34
CA ASP A 83 14.81 -8.91 2.60
C ASP A 83 13.37 -8.92 2.07
N VAL A 84 12.92 -10.06 1.55
CA VAL A 84 11.52 -10.26 1.15
C VAL A 84 10.59 -10.13 2.34
N ASN A 85 11.06 -10.41 3.57
CA ASN A 85 10.32 -10.17 4.80
C ASN A 85 9.75 -8.75 4.88
N LYS A 86 10.47 -7.75 4.34
CA LYS A 86 10.01 -6.36 4.28
C LYS A 86 8.82 -6.19 3.31
N VAL A 87 8.84 -6.85 2.16
CA VAL A 87 7.69 -6.90 1.24
C VAL A 87 6.51 -7.64 1.88
N CYS A 88 6.77 -8.73 2.60
CA CYS A 88 5.75 -9.45 3.35
C CYS A 88 5.11 -8.57 4.46
N GLU A 89 5.90 -7.68 5.10
CA GLU A 89 5.40 -6.73 6.09
C GLU A 89 4.42 -5.74 5.44
N TYR A 90 4.81 -5.14 4.31
CA TYR A 90 3.94 -4.27 3.52
C TYR A 90 2.66 -5.01 3.11
N TYR A 91 2.81 -6.27 2.72
CA TYR A 91 1.70 -7.10 2.29
C TYR A 91 0.75 -7.46 3.44
N SER A 92 1.27 -7.69 4.64
CA SER A 92 0.47 -7.89 5.86
C SER A 92 -0.47 -6.71 6.12
N TYR A 93 0.04 -5.47 6.04
CA TYR A 93 -0.78 -4.27 6.17
C TYR A 93 -1.84 -4.19 5.06
N TRP A 94 -1.48 -4.51 3.82
CA TRP A 94 -2.45 -4.50 2.71
C TRP A 94 -3.58 -5.52 2.93
N ILE A 95 -3.25 -6.77 3.31
CA ILE A 95 -4.25 -7.83 3.56
C ILE A 95 -5.22 -7.36 4.64
N TYR A 96 -4.69 -6.90 5.78
CA TYR A 96 -5.52 -6.48 6.89
C TYR A 96 -6.38 -5.26 6.55
N ASP A 97 -5.85 -4.31 5.78
CA ASP A 97 -6.60 -3.15 5.29
C ASP A 97 -7.87 -3.55 4.52
N LYS A 98 -7.81 -4.63 3.75
CA LYS A 98 -8.96 -5.15 2.99
C LYS A 98 -10.03 -5.83 3.84
N ILE A 99 -9.67 -6.34 5.03
CA ILE A 99 -10.57 -7.14 5.86
C ILE A 99 -10.93 -6.50 7.21
N LYS A 100 -10.27 -5.42 7.62
CA LYS A 100 -10.44 -4.78 8.95
C LYS A 100 -11.87 -4.34 9.30
N HIS A 101 -12.75 -4.16 8.31
CA HIS A 101 -14.15 -3.77 8.50
C HIS A 101 -15.13 -4.96 8.49
N ILE A 102 -14.62 -6.18 8.27
CA ILE A 102 -15.42 -7.40 8.25
C ILE A 102 -15.64 -7.84 9.69
N ASN A 103 -16.85 -7.61 10.19
CA ASN A 103 -17.28 -8.03 11.52
C ASN A 103 -18.00 -9.38 11.42
N ASN A 104 -17.96 -10.18 12.48
CA ASN A 104 -18.76 -11.41 12.61
C ASN A 104 -18.49 -12.52 11.57
N SER A 105 -17.34 -12.49 10.88
CA SER A 105 -16.88 -13.54 9.97
C SER A 105 -15.58 -14.20 10.47
N HIS A 106 -15.52 -14.50 11.76
CA HIS A 106 -14.33 -15.05 12.41
C HIS A 106 -13.80 -16.29 11.67
N ASP A 107 -14.67 -17.22 11.33
CA ASP A 107 -14.28 -18.49 10.70
C ASP A 107 -13.74 -18.27 9.29
N ASN A 108 -14.36 -17.38 8.51
CA ASN A 108 -13.85 -17.05 7.17
C ASN A 108 -12.54 -16.25 7.20
N ILE A 109 -12.34 -15.38 8.21
CA ILE A 109 -11.05 -14.71 8.42
C ILE A 109 -9.99 -15.75 8.81
N GLN A 110 -10.30 -16.68 9.71
CA GLN A 110 -9.37 -17.76 10.06
C GLN A 110 -9.03 -18.63 8.84
N SER A 111 -10.03 -19.01 8.04
CA SER A 111 -9.85 -19.71 6.77
C SER A 111 -8.98 -18.94 5.78
N LEU A 112 -9.12 -17.61 5.69
CA LEU A 112 -8.25 -16.78 4.85
C LEU A 112 -6.78 -16.91 5.26
N TYR A 113 -6.47 -16.83 6.55
CA TYR A 113 -5.08 -16.97 7.04
C TYR A 113 -4.56 -18.40 6.91
N ASN A 114 -5.42 -19.41 7.02
CA ASN A 114 -5.05 -20.80 6.71
C ASN A 114 -4.68 -20.93 5.22
N ALA A 115 -5.50 -20.38 4.32
CA ALA A 115 -5.22 -20.36 2.88
C ALA A 115 -3.91 -19.61 2.56
N ILE A 116 -3.66 -18.47 3.22
CA ILE A 116 -2.38 -17.74 3.11
C ILE A 116 -1.20 -18.65 3.47
N ASN A 117 -1.29 -19.41 4.58
CA ASN A 117 -0.22 -20.33 4.98
C ASN A 117 0.01 -21.44 3.96
N THR A 118 -1.05 -22.04 3.42
CA THR A 118 -0.93 -23.03 2.33
C THR A 118 -0.28 -22.44 1.08
N LEU A 119 -0.64 -21.21 0.70
CA LEU A 119 -0.07 -20.51 -0.45
C LEU A 119 1.40 -20.15 -0.22
N LYS A 120 1.78 -19.69 0.98
CA LYS A 120 3.18 -19.45 1.36
C LYS A 120 4.02 -20.72 1.18
N SER A 121 3.49 -21.86 1.61
CA SER A 121 4.21 -23.13 1.53
C SER A 121 4.48 -23.56 0.10
N ARG A 122 3.46 -23.45 -0.77
CA ARG A 122 3.59 -23.75 -2.19
C ARG A 122 4.59 -22.84 -2.92
N ASN A 123 4.81 -21.62 -2.42
CA ASN A 123 5.72 -20.63 -3.01
C ASN A 123 7.08 -20.54 -2.29
N ASN A 124 7.41 -21.46 -1.38
CA ASN A 124 8.65 -21.44 -0.59
C ASN A 124 8.84 -20.13 0.21
N LEU A 125 7.74 -19.56 0.72
CA LEU A 125 7.70 -18.32 1.49
C LEU A 125 7.43 -18.52 2.99
N ASP A 126 7.25 -19.75 3.47
CA ASP A 126 6.85 -20.07 4.85
C ASP A 126 7.70 -19.36 5.91
N ASN A 127 9.03 -19.49 5.81
CA ASN A 127 9.96 -18.89 6.76
C ASN A 127 10.25 -17.40 6.45
N LYS A 128 9.98 -16.96 5.21
CA LYS A 128 10.34 -15.64 4.71
C LYS A 128 9.26 -14.59 5.00
N CYS A 129 7.99 -14.99 4.87
CA CYS A 129 6.79 -14.19 5.14
C CYS A 129 6.06 -14.65 6.42
N SER A 130 6.80 -14.92 7.49
CA SER A 130 6.24 -15.30 8.79
C SER A 130 5.53 -14.15 9.50
N ASN A 131 5.80 -12.91 9.10
CA ASN A 131 5.25 -11.66 9.62
C ASN A 131 3.89 -11.25 9.02
N ILE A 132 3.30 -12.06 8.14
CA ILE A 132 1.91 -11.85 7.70
C ILE A 132 0.98 -12.26 8.84
N GLU A 133 0.31 -11.28 9.43
CA GLU A 133 -0.43 -11.43 10.68
C GLU A 133 -1.86 -10.88 10.59
N ASN A 134 -2.78 -11.56 11.26
CA ASN A 134 -4.07 -11.01 11.64
C ASN A 134 -3.91 -10.14 12.89
N TYR A 135 -3.81 -8.81 12.72
CA TYR A 135 -3.52 -7.90 13.84
C TYR A 135 -4.56 -7.88 14.96
N LYS A 136 -5.79 -8.38 14.74
CA LYS A 136 -6.86 -8.48 15.76
C LYS A 136 -7.11 -7.19 16.56
N ILE A 137 -6.95 -6.02 15.92
CA ILE A 137 -7.23 -4.70 16.50
C ILE A 137 -8.44 -4.05 15.81
N SER A 138 -8.96 -2.95 16.35
CA SER A 138 -10.04 -2.22 15.66
C SER A 138 -9.53 -1.56 14.38
N ALA A 139 -10.43 -1.32 13.43
CA ALA A 139 -10.08 -0.64 12.17
C ALA A 139 -9.44 0.75 12.41
N ASP A 140 -9.93 1.50 13.40
CA ASP A 140 -9.37 2.81 13.76
C ASP A 140 -7.95 2.69 14.29
N LYS A 141 -7.70 1.74 15.21
CA LYS A 141 -6.35 1.48 15.73
C LYS A 141 -5.40 1.02 14.62
N PHE A 142 -5.90 0.19 13.72
CA PHE A 142 -5.11 -0.25 12.58
C PHE A 142 -4.75 0.89 11.62
N ASN A 143 -5.66 1.82 11.36
CA ASN A 143 -5.37 2.99 10.51
C ASN A 143 -4.22 3.81 11.09
N GLU A 144 -4.23 4.06 12.39
CA GLU A 144 -3.15 4.76 13.08
C GLU A 144 -1.82 3.99 13.02
N LYS A 145 -1.87 2.67 13.28
CA LYS A 145 -0.70 1.79 13.17
C LYS A 145 -0.09 1.82 11.78
N LYS A 146 -0.94 1.70 10.74
CA LYS A 146 -0.53 1.67 9.33
C LYS A 146 0.10 2.98 8.90
N GLU A 147 -0.49 4.11 9.27
CA GLU A 147 0.05 5.42 8.92
C GLU A 147 1.36 5.73 9.66
N LEU A 148 1.49 5.37 10.95
CA LEU A 148 2.79 5.39 11.65
C LEU A 148 3.84 4.56 10.92
N PHE A 149 3.48 3.34 10.52
CA PHE A 149 4.37 2.44 9.79
C PHE A 149 4.79 3.03 8.45
N PHE A 150 3.86 3.53 7.63
CA PHE A 150 4.18 4.06 6.29
C PHE A 150 5.04 5.31 6.36
N HIS A 151 4.77 6.22 7.30
CA HIS A 151 5.63 7.38 7.50
C HIS A 151 7.04 6.97 7.93
N THR A 152 7.15 6.06 8.90
CA THR A 152 8.43 5.53 9.37
C THR A 152 9.22 4.90 8.23
N GLU A 153 8.56 4.08 7.40
CA GLU A 153 9.18 3.41 6.27
C GLU A 153 9.60 4.40 5.18
N ASN A 154 8.76 5.39 4.85
CA ASN A 154 9.13 6.44 3.90
C ASN A 154 10.34 7.25 4.39
N LEU A 155 10.39 7.60 5.69
CA LEU A 155 11.54 8.28 6.29
C LEU A 155 12.81 7.44 6.14
N PHE A 156 12.75 6.16 6.48
CA PHE A 156 13.85 5.22 6.28
C PHE A 156 14.29 5.14 4.80
N LEU A 157 13.34 5.04 3.87
CA LEU A 157 13.61 4.92 2.44
C LEU A 157 14.14 6.22 1.83
N ILE A 158 13.74 7.39 2.33
CA ILE A 158 14.33 8.68 1.92
C ILE A 158 15.84 8.64 2.13
N GLU A 159 16.31 8.23 3.32
CA GLU A 159 17.76 8.12 3.57
C GLU A 159 18.42 7.08 2.65
N LYS A 160 17.84 5.88 2.56
CA LYS A 160 18.49 4.76 1.85
C LYS A 160 18.51 4.90 0.34
N LYS A 161 17.51 5.60 -0.23
CA LYS A 161 17.31 5.70 -1.67
C LYS A 161 17.40 7.14 -2.17
N TYR A 162 17.84 8.11 -1.35
CA TYR A 162 17.92 9.53 -1.70
C TYR A 162 18.53 9.82 -3.08
N ASN A 163 19.62 9.11 -3.41
CA ASN A 163 20.32 9.30 -4.68
C ASN A 163 19.52 8.87 -5.91
N LYS A 164 18.50 8.03 -5.74
CA LYS A 164 17.61 7.53 -6.79
C LYS A 164 16.32 8.34 -6.93
N ILE A 165 16.02 9.19 -5.96
CA ILE A 165 14.86 10.08 -6.00
C ILE A 165 15.13 11.19 -7.02
N GLN A 166 14.18 11.43 -7.91
CA GLN A 166 14.30 12.43 -8.96
C GLN A 166 14.03 13.83 -8.42
N ASN A 167 12.97 13.98 -7.63
CA ASN A 167 12.63 15.27 -7.06
C ASN A 167 13.38 15.53 -5.74
N LYS A 168 14.33 16.47 -5.79
CA LYS A 168 15.12 16.94 -4.64
C LYS A 168 14.71 18.32 -4.14
N ASP A 169 13.49 18.76 -4.45
CA ASP A 169 12.93 20.01 -3.95
C ASP A 169 12.85 19.97 -2.41
N SER A 170 13.77 20.71 -1.78
CA SER A 170 13.90 20.85 -0.34
C SER A 170 12.57 21.19 0.34
N SER A 171 11.73 22.02 -0.30
CA SER A 171 10.46 22.46 0.28
C SER A 171 9.43 21.33 0.42
N LEU A 172 9.53 20.29 -0.41
CA LEU A 172 8.66 19.12 -0.30
C LEU A 172 9.06 18.25 0.89
N TYR A 173 10.36 18.06 1.13
CA TYR A 173 10.84 17.31 2.29
C TYR A 173 10.48 18.02 3.59
N GLU A 174 10.69 19.34 3.66
CA GLU A 174 10.32 20.16 4.81
C GLU A 174 8.85 19.97 5.18
N LYS A 175 7.94 20.21 4.24
CA LYS A 175 6.49 20.07 4.44
C LYS A 175 6.07 18.64 4.80
N TYR A 176 6.71 17.63 4.22
CA TYR A 176 6.42 16.24 4.58
C TYR A 176 6.87 15.92 6.01
N LEU A 177 8.05 16.40 6.43
CA LEU A 177 8.53 16.23 7.80
C LEU A 177 7.67 17.03 8.80
N GLU A 178 7.17 18.21 8.43
CA GLU A 178 6.17 18.94 9.22
C GLU A 178 4.93 18.08 9.48
N GLU A 179 4.31 17.51 8.44
CA GLU A 179 3.14 16.64 8.58
C GLU A 179 3.45 15.38 9.39
N CYS A 180 4.64 14.79 9.24
CA CYS A 180 5.08 13.66 10.05
C CYS A 180 5.18 14.02 11.54
N ALA A 181 5.76 15.20 11.86
CA ALA A 181 5.90 15.68 13.23
C ALA A 181 4.54 16.00 13.87
N GLU A 182 3.63 16.63 13.12
CA GLU A 182 2.26 16.89 13.57
C GLU A 182 1.50 15.58 13.85
N TYR A 183 1.59 14.62 12.94
CA TYR A 183 0.98 13.31 13.11
C TYR A 183 1.51 12.57 14.34
N TYR A 184 2.84 12.52 14.50
CA TYR A 184 3.50 11.93 15.66
C TYR A 184 3.00 12.57 16.97
N LYS A 185 2.99 13.91 17.04
CA LYS A 185 2.52 14.65 18.22
C LYS A 185 1.07 14.35 18.54
N LYS A 186 0.21 14.24 17.53
CA LYS A 186 -1.21 13.86 17.70
C LYS A 186 -1.34 12.49 18.34
N ILE A 187 -0.63 11.48 17.84
CA ILE A 187 -0.69 10.11 18.41
C ILE A 187 -0.08 10.07 19.82
N MET A 188 1.03 10.76 20.04
CA MET A 188 1.65 10.89 21.37
C MET A 188 0.66 11.42 22.41
N LEU A 189 -0.03 12.51 22.11
CA LEU A 189 -0.96 13.15 23.05
C LEU A 189 -2.28 12.38 23.21
N ASN A 190 -2.85 11.87 22.11
CA ASN A 190 -4.17 11.26 22.13
C ASN A 190 -4.15 9.79 22.56
N ASN A 191 -3.06 9.08 22.30
CA ASN A 191 -3.02 7.63 22.43
C ASN A 191 -2.01 7.24 23.51
N TYR A 192 -0.72 7.53 23.30
CA TYR A 192 0.34 7.11 24.22
C TYR A 192 0.19 7.74 25.62
N CYS A 193 -0.02 9.06 25.70
CA CYS A 193 -0.17 9.73 26.98
C CYS A 193 -1.45 9.36 27.75
N LYS A 194 -2.45 8.81 27.06
CA LYS A 194 -3.71 8.35 27.68
C LYS A 194 -3.63 6.86 28.07
N ASN A 195 -3.09 6.02 27.20
CA ASN A 195 -3.08 4.56 27.30
C ASN A 195 -1.66 4.02 27.08
N LYS A 196 -0.76 4.26 28.04
CA LYS A 196 0.74 4.16 28.05
C LYS A 196 1.46 2.98 27.35
N GLU A 197 0.77 2.08 26.67
CA GLU A 197 1.36 0.93 25.97
C GLU A 197 1.04 0.90 24.47
N ASP A 198 -0.08 1.50 24.03
CA ASP A 198 -0.46 1.50 22.62
C ASP A 198 0.61 2.24 21.78
N TYR A 199 1.11 1.58 20.73
CA TYR A 199 2.06 2.09 19.74
C TYR A 199 3.47 2.41 20.26
N LYS A 200 3.87 1.97 21.46
CA LYS A 200 5.16 2.37 22.05
C LYS A 200 6.35 2.07 21.13
N SER A 201 6.45 0.84 20.61
CA SER A 201 7.55 0.43 19.75
C SER A 201 7.52 1.15 18.40
N GLU A 202 6.33 1.36 17.82
CA GLU A 202 6.13 2.10 16.57
C GLU A 202 6.56 3.56 16.72
N LEU A 203 6.22 4.22 17.83
CA LEU A 203 6.57 5.61 18.11
C LEU A 203 8.08 5.78 18.37
N ILE A 204 8.72 4.82 19.04
CA ILE A 204 10.19 4.79 19.16
C ILE A 204 10.83 4.70 17.78
N ASN A 205 10.37 3.77 16.93
CA ASN A 205 10.89 3.63 15.57
C ASN A 205 10.65 4.89 14.73
N PHE A 206 9.46 5.48 14.84
CA PHE A 206 9.09 6.69 14.12
C PHE A 206 10.03 7.85 14.48
N SER A 207 10.13 8.18 15.78
CA SER A 207 10.97 9.30 16.24
C SER A 207 12.44 9.11 15.88
N THR A 208 12.94 7.86 15.96
CA THR A 208 14.31 7.51 15.55
C THR A 208 14.53 7.75 14.07
N ASN A 209 13.66 7.23 13.19
CA ASN A 209 13.79 7.41 11.75
C ASN A 209 13.58 8.86 11.33
N PHE A 210 12.68 9.59 11.99
CA PHE A 210 12.47 11.01 11.75
C PHE A 210 13.74 11.82 11.99
N ASN A 211 14.32 11.72 13.19
CA ASN A 211 15.51 12.49 13.56
C ASN A 211 16.70 12.12 12.67
N ARG A 212 16.86 10.83 12.35
CA ARG A 212 17.89 10.33 11.44
C ARG A 212 17.73 10.91 10.03
N THR A 213 16.51 10.88 9.49
CA THR A 213 16.19 11.42 8.15
C THR A 213 16.41 12.92 8.08
N LYS A 214 15.98 13.66 9.12
CA LYS A 214 16.18 15.10 9.22
C LYS A 214 17.67 15.45 9.20
N ASN A 215 18.48 14.76 10.00
CA ASN A 215 19.93 14.98 10.05
C ASN A 215 20.60 14.63 8.72
N PHE A 216 20.23 13.50 8.11
CA PHE A 216 20.70 13.13 6.78
C PHE A 216 20.38 14.21 5.73
N LEU A 217 19.14 14.71 5.69
CA LEU A 217 18.74 15.77 4.74
C LEU A 217 19.52 17.06 4.96
N LYS A 218 19.81 17.42 6.23
CA LYS A 218 20.67 18.56 6.56
C LYS A 218 22.08 18.41 5.99
N GLU A 219 22.66 17.21 6.04
CA GLU A 219 23.96 16.91 5.40
C GLU A 219 23.89 17.04 3.86
N GLN A 220 22.70 16.86 3.27
CA GLN A 220 22.44 17.10 1.85
C GLN A 220 22.12 18.56 1.50
N ASN A 221 22.35 19.50 2.43
CA ASN A 221 22.02 20.93 2.29
C ASN A 221 20.51 21.23 2.14
N VAL A 222 19.65 20.32 2.59
CA VAL A 222 18.20 20.56 2.73
C VAL A 222 17.96 21.14 4.13
N GLN A 223 17.53 22.40 4.19
CA GLN A 223 17.21 23.04 5.47
C GLN A 223 15.87 22.54 5.99
N ILE A 224 15.85 22.00 7.20
CA ILE A 224 14.64 21.53 7.89
C ILE A 224 14.60 22.21 9.26
N PRO A 225 13.86 23.32 9.44
CA PRO A 225 13.80 24.08 10.69
C PRO A 225 12.87 23.42 11.74
N LEU A 226 13.00 22.11 11.93
CA LEU A 226 12.22 21.34 12.90
C LEU A 226 13.10 20.88 14.06
N GLU A 227 12.53 20.86 15.26
CA GLU A 227 13.14 20.26 16.44
C GLU A 227 13.21 18.73 16.31
N ASP A 228 14.05 18.08 17.13
CA ASP A 228 14.07 16.63 17.21
C ASP A 228 12.79 16.12 17.89
N LEU A 229 12.22 15.05 17.36
CA LEU A 229 11.13 14.35 18.03
C LEU A 229 11.67 13.63 19.26
N LYS A 230 11.02 13.87 20.39
CA LYS A 230 11.31 13.16 21.64
C LYS A 230 10.69 11.77 21.61
N SER A 231 11.49 10.75 21.90
CA SER A 231 11.02 9.36 22.07
C SER A 231 9.95 9.27 23.17
N PRO A 232 9.00 8.31 23.09
CA PRO A 232 8.00 8.08 24.13
C PRO A 232 8.56 7.86 25.54
N ASP A 233 9.79 7.35 25.66
CA ASP A 233 10.43 7.09 26.96
C ASP A 233 10.86 8.38 27.69
N ILE A 234 11.08 9.46 26.94
CA ILE A 234 11.55 10.76 27.47
C ILE A 234 10.49 11.85 27.33
N PHE A 235 9.33 11.52 26.77
CA PHE A 235 8.26 12.48 26.53
C PHE A 235 7.43 12.69 27.80
N GLU A 236 7.29 13.95 28.22
CA GLU A 236 6.50 14.31 29.39
C GLU A 236 5.01 14.46 29.04
N CYS A 237 4.21 13.47 29.44
CA CYS A 237 2.75 13.54 29.35
C CYS A 237 2.20 14.43 30.48
N THR A 238 1.89 15.69 30.18
CA THR A 238 1.30 16.62 31.16
C THR A 238 -0.13 16.24 31.53
N PRO A 239 -0.66 16.65 32.71
CA PRO A 239 -2.04 16.35 33.11
C PRO A 239 -3.10 16.87 32.12
N ALA A 240 -2.81 17.96 31.40
CA ALA A 240 -3.69 18.51 30.36
C ALA A 240 -3.87 17.57 29.16
N SER A 241 -2.93 16.65 28.89
CA SER A 241 -3.06 15.67 27.81
C SER A 241 -4.00 14.50 28.14
N LYS A 242 -4.49 14.39 29.38
CA LYS A 242 -5.35 13.29 29.85
C LYS A 242 -6.85 13.59 29.76
N ILE A 243 -7.25 14.83 29.49
CA ILE A 243 -8.67 15.22 29.53
C ILE A 243 -9.20 15.31 28.09
N HIS A 244 -9.79 14.21 27.62
CA HIS A 244 -11.01 14.21 26.79
C HIS A 244 -11.40 12.76 26.51
N ARG A 245 -12.21 12.20 27.41
CA ARG A 245 -13.32 11.31 27.09
C ARG A 245 -14.32 11.44 28.24
N GLY A 246 -15.37 12.22 27.98
CA GLY A 246 -16.48 12.39 28.91
C GLY A 246 -17.16 11.04 29.16
N GLY A 247 -17.42 10.78 30.43
CA GLY A 247 -18.33 9.78 30.93
C GLY A 247 -18.83 10.30 32.27
N GLY A 248 -20.14 10.37 32.46
CA GLY A 248 -20.74 10.82 33.71
C GLY A 248 -22.07 11.49 33.49
N ASP A 249 -23.07 10.65 33.23
CA ASP A 249 -24.47 10.80 33.58
C ASP A 249 -24.67 11.67 34.84
N ASP A 250 -25.40 12.77 34.69
CA ASP A 250 -26.11 13.42 35.79
C ASP A 250 -27.50 13.80 35.24
N SER A 251 -28.44 12.92 35.56
CA SER A 251 -29.87 13.14 35.50
C SER A 251 -30.26 14.37 36.33
N LEU A 252 -30.73 15.43 35.67
CA LEU A 252 -31.71 16.33 36.26
C LEU A 252 -32.83 16.60 35.27
N ASP A 253 -33.95 16.03 35.68
CA ASP A 253 -35.35 16.24 35.34
C ASP A 253 -35.71 17.70 35.00
N GLY A 254 -36.59 17.85 34.01
CA GLY A 254 -37.03 19.14 33.49
C GLY A 254 -37.97 18.99 32.29
N ASP A 255 -39.12 18.36 32.51
CA ASP A 255 -40.29 18.44 31.63
C ASP A 255 -40.73 19.91 31.43
N VAL A 256 -40.84 20.33 30.16
CA VAL A 256 -41.84 21.32 29.71
C VAL A 256 -42.27 20.95 28.29
N ASP A 257 -43.48 20.38 28.18
CA ASP A 257 -44.29 20.39 26.97
C ASP A 257 -44.56 21.85 26.54
N ASP A 258 -44.38 22.18 25.25
CA ASP A 258 -45.43 22.89 24.52
C ASP A 258 -45.29 22.69 23.00
N ALA A 259 -46.43 22.38 22.39
CA ALA A 259 -46.61 22.14 20.99
C ALA A 259 -46.94 23.47 20.29
N GLY A 260 -46.15 23.84 19.29
CA GLY A 260 -46.41 24.98 18.42
C GLY A 260 -46.13 24.64 16.97
N THR A 261 -47.10 24.01 16.31
CA THR A 261 -47.12 23.87 14.85
C THR A 261 -47.82 25.10 14.29
N ASP A 262 -47.18 25.83 13.37
CA ASP A 262 -47.88 26.49 12.26
C ASP A 262 -46.90 26.97 11.15
N PRO A 263 -47.39 27.20 9.92
CA PRO A 263 -46.72 26.78 8.71
C PRO A 263 -46.31 27.98 7.83
N GLY A 264 -45.35 27.76 6.93
CA GLY A 264 -45.19 28.62 5.77
C GLY A 264 -43.74 28.83 5.35
N THR A 265 -43.38 28.23 4.20
CA THR A 265 -42.95 28.96 2.99
C THR A 265 -42.18 27.98 2.11
N ILE A 266 -42.92 27.34 1.21
CA ILE A 266 -42.39 26.70 0.01
C ILE A 266 -41.93 27.82 -0.92
N ALA A 267 -40.63 28.13 -0.94
CA ALA A 267 -40.02 28.92 -2.01
C ALA A 267 -38.50 28.74 -2.02
N GLY A 268 -37.98 28.10 -3.08
CA GLY A 268 -36.60 28.34 -3.50
C GLY A 268 -35.67 27.13 -3.61
N THR A 269 -35.94 26.18 -4.49
CA THR A 269 -34.90 25.27 -5.02
C THR A 269 -35.09 25.03 -6.52
N GLY A 270 -34.88 26.08 -7.31
CA GLY A 270 -34.99 26.05 -8.78
C GLY A 270 -33.74 26.46 -9.55
N LEU A 271 -32.58 26.67 -8.89
CA LEU A 271 -31.35 27.14 -9.56
C LEU A 271 -30.06 26.38 -9.16
N GLY A 272 -30.15 25.32 -8.36
CA GLY A 272 -28.96 24.58 -7.88
C GLY A 272 -28.47 23.45 -8.79
N ILE A 273 -29.29 22.93 -9.70
CA ILE A 273 -28.97 21.71 -10.45
C ILE A 273 -28.14 22.02 -11.72
N SER A 274 -28.32 23.20 -12.31
CA SER A 274 -27.65 23.56 -13.57
C SER A 274 -26.15 23.85 -13.39
N PHE A 275 -25.74 24.40 -12.24
CA PHE A 275 -24.34 24.72 -11.96
C PHE A 275 -23.47 23.49 -11.70
N VAL A 276 -24.04 22.43 -11.11
CA VAL A 276 -23.33 21.17 -10.82
C VAL A 276 -22.97 20.42 -12.11
N ILE A 277 -23.87 20.45 -13.10
CA ILE A 277 -23.66 19.82 -14.41
C ILE A 277 -22.60 20.60 -15.21
N LEU A 278 -22.62 21.94 -15.15
CA LEU A 278 -21.64 22.76 -15.88
C LEU A 278 -20.21 22.61 -15.33
N LEU A 279 -20.06 22.49 -14.01
CA LEU A 279 -18.75 22.23 -13.38
C LEU A 279 -18.22 20.84 -13.72
N SER A 280 -19.07 19.80 -13.76
CA SER A 280 -18.63 18.44 -14.11
C SER A 280 -18.13 18.33 -15.55
N TYR A 281 -18.73 19.06 -16.51
CA TYR A 281 -18.24 19.12 -17.88
C TYR A 281 -16.87 19.82 -18.00
N VAL A 282 -16.61 20.87 -17.21
CA VAL A 282 -15.30 21.55 -17.20
C VAL A 282 -14.20 20.65 -16.63
N PHE A 283 -14.50 19.86 -15.59
CA PHE A 283 -13.57 18.85 -15.08
C PHE A 283 -13.28 17.77 -16.13
N LEU A 284 -14.31 17.21 -16.79
CA LEU A 284 -14.11 16.17 -17.81
C LEU A 284 -13.34 16.69 -19.04
N TYR A 285 -13.52 17.96 -19.42
CA TYR A 285 -12.77 18.56 -20.52
C TYR A 285 -11.26 18.70 -20.20
N LYS A 286 -10.91 19.04 -18.95
CA LYS A 286 -9.51 19.23 -18.53
C LYS A 286 -8.73 17.90 -18.40
N PHE A 287 -9.41 16.77 -18.20
CA PHE A 287 -8.78 15.46 -18.08
C PHE A 287 -8.56 14.71 -19.41
N LYS A 288 -9.03 15.24 -20.54
CA LYS A 288 -8.83 14.62 -21.87
C LYS A 288 -7.36 14.70 -22.36
N GLY A 289 -6.51 15.52 -21.73
CA GLY A 289 -5.09 15.68 -22.08
C GLY A 289 -4.11 14.74 -21.37
N TYR A 290 -4.53 13.99 -20.34
CA TYR A 290 -3.61 13.20 -19.49
C TYR A 290 -3.35 11.76 -19.98
N GLN A 291 -3.97 11.32 -21.07
CA GLN A 291 -3.73 9.99 -21.66
C GLN A 291 -2.30 9.79 -22.19
N ASN A 292 -1.52 10.86 -22.37
CA ASN A 292 -0.16 10.78 -22.91
C ASN A 292 0.94 10.59 -21.87
N PHE A 293 0.65 10.60 -20.56
CA PHE A 293 1.69 10.54 -19.52
C PHE A 293 1.94 9.12 -18.97
N ILE A 294 0.91 8.27 -18.94
CA ILE A 294 1.02 6.92 -18.33
C ILE A 294 1.47 5.87 -19.37
N ARG A 295 1.07 6.03 -20.63
CA ARG A 295 1.45 5.11 -21.71
C ARG A 295 2.99 5.02 -21.92
N PRO A 296 3.75 6.13 -21.90
CA PRO A 296 5.21 6.06 -22.04
C PRO A 296 5.91 5.39 -20.86
N LEU A 297 5.36 5.47 -19.64
CA LEU A 297 5.96 4.85 -18.45
C LEU A 297 5.89 3.32 -18.52
N ILE A 298 4.74 2.78 -18.93
CA ILE A 298 4.53 1.34 -19.11
C ILE A 298 5.33 0.81 -20.32
N GLU A 299 5.45 1.60 -21.38
CA GLU A 299 6.20 1.22 -22.60
C GLU A 299 7.71 1.23 -22.37
N LYS A 300 8.21 2.14 -21.52
CA LYS A 300 9.63 2.20 -21.13
C LYS A 300 10.05 0.99 -20.29
N GLU A 301 9.16 0.48 -19.45
CA GLU A 301 9.40 -0.73 -18.63
C GLU A 301 9.44 -2.01 -19.47
N LYS A 302 8.51 -2.14 -20.44
CA LYS A 302 8.51 -3.28 -21.39
C LYS A 302 9.73 -3.28 -22.30
N ASN A 303 10.17 -2.12 -22.79
CA ASN A 303 11.37 -2.04 -23.63
C ASN A 303 12.66 -2.35 -22.85
N LEU A 304 12.71 -2.03 -21.56
CA LEU A 304 13.87 -2.35 -20.72
C LEU A 304 13.96 -3.85 -20.41
N LEU A 305 12.83 -4.53 -20.25
CA LEU A 305 12.76 -6.00 -20.12
C LEU A 305 13.14 -6.72 -21.42
N ASN A 306 12.63 -6.26 -22.57
CA ASN A 306 12.96 -6.86 -23.86
C ASN A 306 14.46 -6.70 -24.21
N ASN A 307 15.05 -5.54 -23.89
CA ASN A 307 16.49 -5.33 -24.14
C ASN A 307 17.39 -6.22 -23.27
N LEU A 308 16.94 -6.61 -22.06
CA LEU A 308 17.68 -7.53 -21.19
C LEU A 308 17.51 -9.01 -21.59
N GLU A 309 16.40 -9.35 -22.26
CA GLU A 309 16.22 -10.68 -22.87
C GLU A 309 16.99 -10.82 -24.20
N ASP A 310 17.11 -9.75 -24.99
CA ASP A 310 17.87 -9.77 -26.25
C ASP A 310 19.39 -9.67 -26.05
N GLU A 311 19.90 -9.01 -24.99
CA GLU A 311 21.35 -8.92 -24.70
C GLU A 311 21.99 -10.24 -24.19
N ASN A 312 21.20 -11.27 -23.88
CA ASN A 312 21.72 -12.58 -23.44
C ASN A 312 22.02 -13.57 -24.59
N ASN A 313 21.98 -13.12 -25.86
CA ASN A 313 22.28 -13.97 -27.02
C ASN A 313 23.54 -13.60 -27.82
N GLU A 314 24.41 -12.69 -27.34
CA GLU A 314 25.70 -12.40 -27.99
C GLU A 314 26.92 -12.88 -27.16
N ILE A 315 27.19 -14.18 -27.28
CA ILE A 315 28.50 -14.82 -27.51
C ILE A 315 29.72 -14.28 -26.71
N ILE A 316 30.13 -15.05 -25.69
CA ILE A 316 31.53 -15.11 -25.24
C ILE A 316 32.36 -15.76 -26.36
N GLN A 317 33.15 -14.95 -27.09
CA GLN A 317 34.19 -15.44 -28.00
C GLN A 317 35.50 -15.66 -27.22
N ILE A 318 35.91 -16.92 -27.07
CA ILE A 318 37.31 -17.28 -26.77
C ILE A 318 37.89 -17.87 -28.07
N PRO A 319 39.03 -17.36 -28.58
CA PRO A 319 39.54 -17.76 -29.89
C PRO A 319 40.23 -19.14 -29.89
N ASP A 320 39.94 -19.89 -30.94
CA ASP A 320 40.41 -21.23 -31.30
C ASP A 320 41.89 -21.23 -31.73
N PRO A 321 42.62 -22.36 -31.62
CA PRO A 321 43.01 -23.00 -32.87
C PRO A 321 43.06 -24.52 -32.75
N ASN A 322 42.22 -25.24 -33.49
CA ASN A 322 42.64 -26.24 -34.47
C ASN A 322 41.47 -27.06 -35.05
N ARG A 323 41.35 -26.96 -36.39
CA ARG A 323 41.06 -28.03 -37.37
C ARG A 323 39.64 -28.16 -37.95
N MET A 324 39.63 -27.90 -39.26
CA MET A 324 39.01 -28.69 -40.34
C MET A 324 37.50 -28.50 -40.61
N ASN A 325 37.24 -27.54 -41.50
CA ASN A 325 36.42 -27.62 -42.72
C ASN A 325 35.51 -28.85 -43.00
N LEU A 326 34.31 -28.52 -43.51
CA LEU A 326 33.41 -29.25 -44.45
C LEU A 326 32.64 -30.45 -43.85
N ASP A 327 31.34 -30.69 -44.04
CA ASP A 327 30.41 -30.33 -45.11
C ASP A 327 28.93 -30.45 -44.65
N ASN A 328 28.04 -29.84 -45.44
CA ASN A 328 26.57 -29.89 -45.42
C ASN A 328 25.95 -31.28 -45.15
N THR A 329 24.88 -31.35 -44.35
CA THR A 329 23.66 -32.12 -44.73
C THR A 329 22.45 -31.77 -43.86
N SER A 330 21.42 -31.20 -44.50
CA SER A 330 20.06 -31.05 -43.96
C SER A 330 19.26 -32.34 -44.12
N TYR A 331 18.55 -32.78 -43.08
CA TYR A 331 17.50 -33.80 -43.20
C TYR A 331 16.16 -33.25 -42.70
N ASN A 332 15.21 -33.12 -43.63
CA ASN A 332 13.78 -32.95 -43.37
C ASN A 332 13.15 -34.33 -43.14
N ILE A 333 12.44 -34.50 -42.03
CA ILE A 333 11.66 -35.71 -41.76
C ILE A 333 10.18 -35.38 -41.95
N ASN A 334 9.51 -36.12 -42.85
CA ASN A 334 8.08 -36.02 -43.13
C ASN A 334 7.39 -37.29 -42.58
N TYR A 335 6.27 -37.13 -41.87
CA TYR A 335 5.52 -38.24 -41.27
C TYR A 335 4.45 -38.78 -42.22
N HIS A 336 4.41 -40.10 -42.42
CA HIS A 336 3.26 -40.80 -43.00
C HIS A 336 2.68 -41.80 -41.99
N TYR A 337 1.36 -41.71 -41.79
CA TYR A 337 0.55 -42.59 -40.97
C TYR A 337 0.07 -43.76 -41.85
N ALA A 338 0.15 -45.00 -41.34
CA ALA A 338 -0.45 -46.17 -41.97
C ALA A 338 -1.36 -46.88 -40.96
N GLN A 339 -2.62 -47.01 -41.39
CA GLN A 339 -3.67 -47.85 -40.83
C GLN A 339 -3.48 -49.27 -41.37
N ASP A 340 -3.77 -50.31 -40.58
CA ASP A 340 -4.12 -51.61 -41.14
C ASP A 340 -5.10 -52.38 -40.24
N TYR A 341 -5.94 -53.17 -40.91
CA TYR A 341 -7.13 -53.92 -40.49
C TYR A 341 -6.86 -55.19 -39.68
#